data_AF-A0A3B0WCL0-F1
#
_entry.id   AF-A0A3B0WCL0-F1
#
_cell.length_a   1.000
_cell.length_b   1.000
_cell.length_c   1.000
_cell.angle_alpha   90.00
_cell.angle_beta   90.00
_cell.angle_gamma   90.00
#
_symmetry.space_group_name_H-M   'P 1'
#
loop_
_entity.id
_entity.type
_entity.pdbx_description
1 polymer ?
#
loop_
_entity_poly.entity_id
_entity_poly.type
_entity_poly.pdbx_seq_one_letter_code
_entity_poly.pdbx_strand_id
1 'polypeptide(L)' 'MKQEFGHELDEVELIAGSGGVFEVVVDGTPVFSKKQLHRFPEPGEIVRLIRS' A
#
# COMPACT_ATOMS: atom_id res chain seq x y z
N MET A 1 2.18 -8.46 2.56
CA MET A 1 3.43 -7.72 2.83
C MET A 1 4.50 -8.62 3.41
N LYS A 2 4.44 -9.10 4.67
CA LYS A 2 5.46 -10.01 5.23
C LYS A 2 5.74 -11.27 4.39
N GLN A 3 4.69 -11.90 3.84
CA GLN A 3 4.86 -13.07 2.96
C GLN A 3 5.53 -12.74 1.63
N GLU A 4 5.34 -11.52 1.12
CA GLU A 4 5.76 -11.11 -0.23
C GLU A 4 7.10 -10.40 -0.25
N PHE A 5 7.52 -9.81 0.88
CA PHE A 5 8.70 -8.94 0.99
C PHE A 5 9.47 -9.13 2.31
N GLY A 6 9.32 -10.26 3.00
CA GLY A 6 9.70 -10.41 4.41
C GLY A 6 11.14 -10.08 4.79
N HIS A 7 12.09 -10.15 3.86
CA HIS A 7 13.49 -9.74 4.05
C HIS A 7 13.88 -8.49 3.26
N GLU A 8 12.98 -7.99 2.41
CA GLU A 8 13.21 -6.84 1.52
C GLU A 8 12.70 -5.52 2.15
N LEU A 9 11.89 -5.59 3.22
CA LEU A 9 11.33 -4.42 3.90
C LEU A 9 12.01 -4.17 5.24
N ASP A 10 12.48 -2.94 5.44
CA ASP A 10 12.99 -2.48 6.72
C ASP A 10 11.86 -2.27 7.74
N GLU A 11 10.76 -1.62 7.32
CA GLU A 11 9.62 -1.31 8.17
C GLU A 11 8.29 -1.39 7.42
N VAL A 12 7.24 -1.81 8.13
CA VAL A 12 5.85 -1.75 7.66
C VAL A 12 4.98 -1.25 8.80
N GLU A 13 4.34 -0.10 8.60
CA GLU A 13 3.42 0.49 9.56
C GLU A 13 1.98 0.47 9.04
N LEU A 14 1.03 0.24 9.94
CA LEU A 14 -0.39 0.44 9.69
C LEU A 14 -0.85 1.70 10.43
N ILE A 15 -0.95 2.80 9.70
CA ILE A 15 -1.39 4.08 10.24
C ILE A 15 -2.92 4.12 10.19
N ALA A 16 -3.56 4.25 11.36
CA ALA A 16 -5.01 4.38 11.45
C ALA A 16 -5.46 5.71 10.80
N GLY A 17 -6.14 5.59 9.66
CA GLY A 17 -6.77 6.73 8.98
C GLY A 17 -8.16 7.06 9.56
N SER A 18 -8.69 8.21 9.15
CA SER A 18 -10.09 8.61 9.40
C SER A 18 -10.85 8.73 8.07
N GLY A 19 -12.19 8.78 8.12
CA GLY A 19 -13.02 9.07 6.94
C GLY A 19 -12.99 8.00 5.82
N GLY A 20 -12.60 6.76 6.13
CA GLY A 20 -12.58 5.66 5.16
C GLY A 20 -11.45 5.75 4.12
N VAL A 21 -10.39 6.51 4.44
CA VAL A 21 -9.16 6.65 3.65
C VAL A 21 -8.42 5.31 3.60
N PHE A 22 -7.88 5.02 2.42
CA PHE A 22 -6.94 3.93 2.21
C PHE A 22 -5.90 4.40 1.20
N GLU A 23 -4.68 4.60 1.68
CA GLU A 23 -3.51 5.05 0.93
C GLU A 23 -2.38 4.07 1.18
N VAL A 24 -1.59 3.77 0.15
CA VAL A 24 -0.34 3.02 0.30
C VAL A 24 0.79 3.90 -0.18
N VAL A 25 1.80 4.06 0.67
CA VAL A 25 2.97 4.91 0.44
C VAL A 25 4.22 4.05 0.64
N VAL A 26 5.18 4.18 -0.27
CA VAL A 26 6.50 3.53 -0.21
C VAL A 26 7.55 4.60 -0.30
N ASP A 27 8.44 4.67 0.68
CA ASP A 27 9.54 5.67 0.74
C ASP A 27 9.06 7.11 0.49
N GLY A 28 7.90 7.45 1.08
CA GLY A 28 7.26 8.76 0.93
C GLY A 28 6.50 8.99 -0.39
N THR A 29 6.53 8.03 -1.31
CA THR A 29 5.83 8.10 -2.61
C THR A 29 4.49 7.35 -2.55
N PRO A 30 3.35 8.00 -2.81
CA PRO A 30 2.05 7.33 -2.87
C PRO A 30 1.97 6.42 -4.10
N VAL A 31 1.75 5.12 -3.86
CA VAL A 31 1.62 4.11 -4.93
C VAL A 31 0.18 3.69 -5.16
N PHE A 32 -0.73 3.92 -4.20
CA PHE A 32 -2.16 3.65 -4.35
C PHE A 32 -3.00 4.61 -3.51
N SER A 33 -4.11 5.11 -4.08
CA SER A 33 -5.10 5.93 -3.38
C SER A 33 -6.52 5.46 -3.70
N LYS A 34 -7.25 4.96 -2.69
CA LYS A 34 -8.68 4.66 -2.85
C LYS A 34 -9.48 5.91 -3.19
N LYS A 35 -9.09 7.08 -2.67
CA LYS A 35 -9.79 8.34 -2.93
C LYS A 35 -9.68 8.75 -4.40
N GLN A 36 -8.52 8.53 -5.02
CA GLN A 36 -8.32 8.84 -6.43
C GLN A 36 -8.94 7.79 -7.36
N LEU A 37 -8.82 6.50 -7.01
CA LEU A 37 -9.27 5.39 -7.86
C LEU A 37 -10.72 4.97 -7.61
N HIS A 38 -11.37 5.53 -6.59
CA HIS A 38 -12.74 5.22 -6.18
C HIS A 38 -13.03 3.73 -5.93
N ARG A 39 -12.00 2.95 -5.56
CA ARG A 39 -12.10 1.51 -5.25
C ARG A 39 -11.02 1.07 -4.27
N PHE A 40 -11.19 -0.13 -3.71
CA PHE A 40 -10.11 -0.83 -3.01
C PHE A 40 -9.17 -1.53 -4.01
N PRO A 41 -7.94 -1.85 -3.60
CA PRO A 41 -7.03 -2.60 -4.46
C PRO A 41 -7.53 -4.03 -4.67
N GLU A 42 -7.25 -4.58 -5.84
CA GLU A 42 -7.47 -5.99 -6.13
C GLU A 42 -6.41 -6.86 -5.41
N PRO A 43 -6.69 -8.16 -5.16
CA PRO A 43 -5.72 -9.07 -4.59
C PRO A 43 -4.40 -9.05 -5.38
N GLY A 44 -3.29 -8.76 -4.69
CA GLY A 44 -1.95 -8.69 -5.28
C GLY A 44 -1.61 -7.39 -6.02
N GLU A 45 -2.56 -6.46 -6.21
CA GLU A 45 -2.32 -5.20 -6.93
C GLU A 45 -1.22 -4.36 -6.26
N ILE A 46 -1.30 -4.19 -4.93
CA ILE A 46 -0.30 -3.42 -4.19
C ILE A 46 1.11 -4.01 -4.36
N VAL A 47 1.25 -5.34 -4.33
CA VAL A 47 2.55 -6.00 -4.52
C VAL A 47 3.12 -5.68 -5.90
N ARG A 48 2.28 -5.68 -6.94
CA ARG A 48 2.68 -5.34 -8.31
C ARG A 48 3.09 -3.87 -8.45
N LEU A 49 2.38 -2.96 -7.77
CA LEU A 49 2.70 -1.53 -7.76
C LEU A 49 4.00 -1.20 -7.04
N ILE A 50 4.39 -2.00 -6.04
CA ILE A 50 5.66 -1.81 -5.31
C ILE A 50 6.86 -2.33 -6.14
N ARG A 51 6.66 -3.40 -6.92
CA ARG A 51 7.74 -4.05 -7.70
C ARG A 51 7.98 -3.42 -9.09
N SER A 52 7.22 -2.42 -9.51
CA SER A 52 7.34 -1.73 -10.80
C SER A 52 8.39 -0.62 -10.77
#